data_AF-A0AA38IEE4-F1
#
_entry.id   AF-A0AA38IEE4-F1
#
_cell.length_a   1.000
_cell.length_b   1.000
_cell.length_c   1.000
_cell.angle_alpha   90.00
_cell.angle_beta   90.00
_cell.angle_gamma   90.00
#
_symmetry.space_group_name_H-M   'P 1'
#
loop_
_entity.id
_entity.type
_entity.pdbx_description
1 polymer ?
#
loop_
_entity_poly.entity_id
_entity_poly.type
_entity_poly.pdbx_seq_one_letter_code
_entity_poly.pdbx_strand_id
1 'polypeptide(L)'
;MPTGLSEDNMVLPDKSLPPGILPTEIRKLVESQREVKNLMANPDLSTDQRMQYHIRQMALKLTANSMYGCLGFSNSRFFAKNLAALITHKGREILTNTKDIVQRMNYEVIYGDTDSLMINTNIVDFDQVSLIGSKIKQEINKLYKQVELDVDGVFKYLLLLKKKKYAAVILTRGKNGELRTEVEYKGLDVVRRDWSRLASETGKFILGEILGEQSSDDRVAGILAHLRKLREDLEGGKVPLSLLVITKQLTKNPSLYNDVNTQPHVQVALRYNKESGGHLRAGDTVPYVICDDGSGKAATQRAYHVEELKNSTELKVDVNYYLAQQIHPVVSRICEPIEELDAFQIADCLGIDSSNFKKTKQSDEFGGENITKPEIKFRNVDKFVFKCYSCKTENCVEGPLHNNVPVLEKCANPQCKVRPADYVGYVQNQLITAINSYIDKYYLYEMYCEDPMCTNETTAMPLNFAGRFPVCTSCHSSVLLKKYTENDLYSQITYLYHIFDLSKLARKPLLDYQVDKAYQDVRGTVQKRLEHCAYSTVDLSGMFSVFSQIKVEGGVEEGDDFPEEEEDLEDLD
;
A
#
# COMPACT_ATOMS: atom_id res chain seq x y z
N MET A 1 16.49 -17.96 -11.51
CA MET A 1 15.19 -17.67 -12.18
C MET A 1 15.13 -18.56 -13.42
N PRO A 2 14.07 -19.34 -13.67
CA PRO A 2 13.95 -20.01 -14.95
C PRO A 2 13.55 -18.94 -15.98
N THR A 3 14.56 -18.56 -16.77
CA THR A 3 14.46 -17.89 -18.06
C THR A 3 13.70 -18.79 -19.04
N GLY A 4 12.75 -18.22 -19.78
CA GLY A 4 11.96 -18.94 -20.78
C GLY A 4 10.45 -18.69 -20.65
N LEU A 5 10.02 -17.46 -20.92
CA LEU A 5 8.63 -17.18 -21.26
C LEU A 5 8.68 -16.48 -22.62
N SER A 6 8.65 -17.25 -23.71
CA SER A 6 8.39 -16.70 -25.04
C SER A 6 6.91 -16.32 -25.13
N GLU A 7 6.62 -15.12 -25.62
CA GLU A 7 5.25 -14.59 -25.80
C GLU A 7 4.41 -15.43 -26.78
N ASP A 8 5.05 -16.26 -27.61
CA ASP A 8 4.37 -17.21 -28.52
C ASP A 8 3.42 -18.18 -27.80
N ASN A 9 3.57 -18.36 -26.47
CA ASN A 9 2.72 -19.23 -25.66
C ASN A 9 1.50 -18.56 -25.02
N MET A 10 1.19 -17.29 -25.34
CA MET A 10 0.06 -16.53 -24.78
C MET A 10 -0.96 -16.06 -25.82
N VAL A 11 -1.05 -16.73 -26.97
CA VAL A 11 -2.04 -16.42 -28.02
C VAL A 11 -3.34 -17.19 -27.75
N LEU A 12 -4.48 -16.51 -27.87
CA LEU A 12 -5.78 -17.18 -27.81
C LEU A 12 -5.96 -18.09 -29.03
N PRO A 13 -6.50 -19.32 -28.87
CA PRO A 13 -6.83 -20.17 -30.00
C PRO A 13 -7.87 -19.51 -30.91
N ASP A 14 -7.87 -19.89 -32.18
CA ASP A 14 -8.86 -19.45 -33.15
C ASP A 14 -10.30 -19.78 -32.66
N LYS A 15 -11.23 -18.85 -32.87
CA LYS A 15 -12.63 -18.98 -32.45
C LYS A 15 -13.38 -20.10 -33.18
N SER A 16 -12.84 -20.59 -34.30
CA SER A 16 -13.38 -21.71 -35.09
C SER A 16 -13.10 -23.08 -34.46
N LEU A 17 -12.18 -23.17 -33.49
CA LEU A 17 -11.86 -24.44 -32.84
C LEU A 17 -12.98 -24.89 -31.89
N PRO A 18 -13.23 -26.21 -31.79
CA PRO A 18 -14.17 -26.74 -30.82
C PRO A 18 -13.67 -26.52 -29.38
N PRO A 19 -14.59 -26.41 -28.39
CA PRO A 19 -14.20 -26.23 -27.00
C PRO A 19 -13.39 -27.43 -26.50
N GLY A 20 -12.23 -27.15 -25.90
CA GLY A 20 -11.39 -28.17 -25.28
C GLY A 20 -12.01 -28.78 -24.01
N ILE A 21 -11.28 -29.69 -23.37
CA ILE A 21 -11.73 -30.43 -22.18
C ILE A 21 -12.10 -29.48 -21.04
N LEU A 22 -11.17 -28.57 -20.66
CA LEU A 22 -11.38 -27.69 -19.52
C LEU A 22 -12.59 -26.73 -19.70
N PRO A 23 -12.73 -25.99 -20.81
CA PRO A 23 -13.94 -25.19 -21.07
C PRO A 23 -15.22 -26.01 -21.06
N THR A 24 -15.18 -27.25 -21.57
CA THR A 24 -16.34 -28.14 -21.62
C THR A 24 -16.78 -28.58 -20.22
N GLU A 25 -15.84 -28.97 -19.35
CA GLU A 25 -16.17 -29.35 -17.97
C GLU A 25 -16.64 -28.17 -17.13
N ILE A 26 -16.04 -26.98 -17.29
CA ILE A 26 -16.52 -25.76 -16.63
C ILE A 26 -17.94 -25.43 -17.10
N ARG A 27 -18.23 -25.55 -18.40
CA ARG A 27 -19.56 -25.32 -18.95
C ARG A 27 -20.61 -26.24 -18.30
N LYS A 28 -20.32 -27.53 -18.16
CA LYS A 28 -21.21 -28.49 -17.46
C LYS A 28 -21.48 -28.09 -16.02
N LEU A 29 -20.45 -27.62 -15.29
CA LEU A 29 -20.60 -27.16 -13.90
C LEU A 29 -21.53 -25.95 -13.80
N VAL A 30 -21.36 -24.96 -14.70
CA VAL A 30 -22.17 -23.73 -14.73
C VAL A 30 -23.61 -24.02 -15.16
N GLU A 31 -23.81 -24.87 -16.18
CA GLU A 31 -25.15 -25.31 -16.63
C GLU A 31 -25.87 -26.07 -15.50
N SER A 32 -25.18 -27.01 -14.84
CA SER A 32 -25.72 -27.72 -13.67
C SER A 32 -26.09 -26.77 -12.52
N GLN A 33 -25.27 -25.73 -12.28
CA GLN A 33 -25.56 -24.73 -11.27
C GLN A 33 -26.81 -23.92 -11.63
N ARG A 34 -26.97 -23.55 -12.91
CA ARG A 34 -28.15 -22.84 -13.40
C ARG A 34 -29.41 -23.69 -13.25
N GLU A 35 -29.36 -24.97 -13.58
CA GLU A 35 -30.47 -25.91 -13.35
C GLU A 35 -30.88 -25.98 -11.88
N VAL A 36 -29.91 -26.13 -10.97
CA VAL A 36 -30.20 -26.16 -9.52
C VAL A 36 -30.81 -24.85 -9.04
N LYS A 37 -30.33 -23.69 -9.53
CA LYS A 37 -30.94 -22.39 -9.22
C LYS A 37 -32.38 -22.28 -9.74
N ASN A 38 -32.66 -22.80 -10.93
CA ASN A 38 -34.02 -22.83 -11.48
C ASN A 38 -34.94 -23.70 -10.62
N LEU A 39 -34.46 -24.85 -10.14
CA LEU A 39 -35.22 -25.70 -9.22
C LEU A 39 -35.52 -24.96 -7.90
N MET A 40 -34.54 -24.22 -7.35
CA MET A 40 -34.73 -23.42 -6.12
C MET A 40 -35.79 -22.32 -6.23
N ALA A 41 -36.07 -21.83 -7.44
CA ALA A 41 -37.08 -20.82 -7.68
C ALA A 41 -38.52 -21.34 -7.52
N ASN A 42 -38.71 -22.66 -7.46
CA ASN A 42 -40.03 -23.25 -7.22
C ASN A 42 -40.55 -22.87 -5.81
N PRO A 43 -41.74 -22.25 -5.68
CA PRO A 43 -42.32 -21.87 -4.39
C PRO A 43 -42.70 -23.08 -3.50
N ASP A 44 -42.96 -24.25 -4.08
CA ASP A 44 -43.50 -25.43 -3.38
C ASP A 44 -42.45 -26.31 -2.69
N LEU A 45 -41.18 -25.89 -2.69
CA LEU A 45 -40.09 -26.66 -2.08
C LEU A 45 -40.13 -26.64 -0.54
N SER A 46 -39.89 -27.81 0.05
CA SER A 46 -39.69 -27.92 1.50
C SER A 46 -38.43 -27.20 1.95
N THR A 47 -38.38 -26.82 3.24
CA THR A 47 -37.21 -26.14 3.84
C THR A 47 -35.92 -26.94 3.67
N ASP A 48 -35.99 -28.26 3.84
CA ASP A 48 -34.85 -29.16 3.69
C ASP A 48 -34.38 -29.27 2.24
N GLN A 49 -35.31 -29.33 1.28
CA GLN A 49 -34.97 -29.34 -0.15
C GLN A 49 -34.34 -28.02 -0.59
N ARG A 50 -34.85 -26.88 -0.10
CA ARG A 50 -34.25 -25.56 -0.35
C ARG A 50 -32.82 -25.48 0.18
N MET A 51 -32.59 -25.97 1.40
CA MET A 51 -31.25 -26.05 1.99
C MET A 51 -30.32 -26.97 1.18
N GLN A 52 -30.80 -28.14 0.77
CA GLN A 52 -30.02 -29.08 -0.03
C GLN A 52 -29.61 -28.47 -1.38
N TYR A 53 -30.53 -27.84 -2.10
CA TYR A 53 -30.21 -27.17 -3.36
C TYR A 53 -29.30 -25.97 -3.18
N HIS A 54 -29.45 -25.21 -2.10
CA HIS A 54 -28.53 -24.13 -1.76
C HIS A 54 -27.09 -24.64 -1.56
N ILE A 55 -26.91 -25.71 -0.78
CA ILE A 55 -25.59 -26.34 -0.59
C ILE A 55 -25.04 -26.85 -1.94
N ARG A 56 -25.88 -27.51 -2.75
CA ARG A 56 -25.47 -28.03 -4.06
C ARG A 56 -25.00 -26.93 -5.00
N GLN A 57 -25.73 -25.81 -5.12
CA GLN A 57 -25.33 -24.71 -5.99
C GLN A 57 -24.02 -24.06 -5.50
N MET A 58 -23.84 -23.93 -4.18
CA MET A 58 -22.60 -23.41 -3.60
C MET A 58 -21.41 -24.32 -3.89
N ALA A 59 -21.57 -25.63 -3.76
CA ALA A 59 -20.52 -26.60 -4.08
C ALA A 59 -20.10 -26.51 -5.56
N LEU A 60 -21.07 -26.47 -6.48
CA LEU A 60 -20.80 -26.30 -7.91
C LEU A 60 -20.05 -25.00 -8.21
N LYS A 61 -20.46 -23.88 -7.59
CA LYS A 61 -19.77 -22.59 -7.71
C LYS A 61 -18.32 -22.67 -7.22
N LEU A 62 -18.11 -23.27 -6.05
CA LEU A 62 -16.79 -23.37 -5.44
C LEU A 62 -15.85 -24.25 -6.29
N THR A 63 -16.35 -25.37 -6.82
CA THR A 63 -15.59 -26.24 -7.72
C THR A 63 -15.18 -25.49 -8.99
N ALA A 64 -16.12 -24.79 -9.64
CA ALA A 64 -15.82 -24.02 -10.84
C ALA A 64 -14.76 -22.93 -10.60
N ASN A 65 -14.90 -22.16 -9.51
CA ASN A 65 -13.94 -21.10 -9.15
C ASN A 65 -12.55 -21.65 -8.79
N SER A 66 -12.48 -22.87 -8.23
CA SER A 66 -11.22 -23.50 -7.84
C SER A 66 -10.40 -24.02 -9.03
N MET A 67 -11.03 -24.23 -10.20
CA MET A 67 -10.36 -24.73 -11.41
C MET A 67 -9.18 -23.84 -11.84
N TYR A 68 -9.34 -22.52 -11.77
CA TYR A 68 -8.25 -21.58 -12.03
C TYR A 68 -7.09 -21.76 -11.04
N GLY A 69 -7.39 -21.92 -9.75
CA GLY A 69 -6.39 -22.15 -8.70
C GLY A 69 -5.57 -23.42 -8.94
N CYS A 70 -6.20 -24.48 -9.47
CA CYS A 70 -5.52 -25.72 -9.85
C CYS A 70 -4.48 -25.52 -10.97
N LEU A 71 -4.70 -24.59 -11.90
CA LEU A 71 -3.74 -24.29 -12.97
C LEU A 71 -2.56 -23.44 -12.47
N GLY A 72 -2.81 -22.54 -11.51
CA GLY A 72 -1.81 -21.61 -10.98
C GLY A 72 -0.96 -22.16 -9.82
N PHE A 73 -1.41 -23.22 -9.15
CA PHE A 73 -0.69 -23.79 -8.01
C PHE A 73 0.48 -24.68 -8.44
N SER A 74 1.70 -24.33 -8.04
CA SER A 74 2.93 -25.00 -8.47
C SER A 74 3.00 -26.49 -8.14
N ASN A 75 2.35 -26.92 -7.05
CA ASN A 75 2.35 -28.33 -6.63
C ASN A 75 1.08 -29.07 -7.09
N SER A 76 0.29 -28.46 -7.97
CA SER A 76 -0.88 -29.09 -8.58
C SER A 76 -0.45 -30.13 -9.61
N ARG A 77 -1.17 -31.25 -9.67
CA ARG A 77 -1.02 -32.25 -10.75
C ARG A 77 -1.31 -31.65 -12.13
N PHE A 78 -2.15 -30.62 -12.19
CA PHE A 78 -2.56 -29.93 -13.42
C PHE A 78 -1.94 -28.53 -13.53
N PHE A 79 -0.75 -28.33 -12.97
CA PHE A 79 -0.07 -27.04 -13.03
C PHE A 79 0.21 -26.62 -14.47
N ALA A 80 -0.28 -25.44 -14.85
CA ALA A 80 -0.14 -24.87 -16.19
C ALA A 80 -0.01 -23.34 -16.09
N LYS A 81 1.20 -22.87 -15.76
CA LYS A 81 1.49 -21.44 -15.52
C LYS A 81 1.04 -20.54 -16.67
N ASN A 82 1.27 -20.94 -17.93
CA ASN A 82 0.95 -20.12 -19.10
C ASN A 82 -0.56 -19.92 -19.26
N LEU A 83 -1.36 -20.98 -19.03
CA LEU A 83 -2.82 -20.88 -19.04
C LEU A 83 -3.34 -19.97 -17.92
N ALA A 84 -2.79 -20.12 -16.71
CA ALA A 84 -3.14 -19.23 -15.59
C ALA A 84 -2.77 -17.77 -15.89
N ALA A 85 -1.58 -17.52 -16.45
CA ALA A 85 -1.14 -16.19 -16.84
C ALA A 85 -2.07 -15.58 -17.91
N LEU A 86 -2.46 -16.35 -18.93
CA LEU A 86 -3.38 -15.91 -20.00
C LEU A 86 -4.77 -15.53 -19.45
N ILE A 87 -5.32 -16.36 -18.54
CA ILE A 87 -6.59 -16.07 -17.87
C ILE A 87 -6.49 -14.74 -17.09
N THR A 88 -5.43 -14.55 -16.30
CA THR A 88 -5.29 -13.29 -15.53
C THR A 88 -5.02 -12.08 -16.42
N HIS A 89 -4.31 -12.25 -17.54
CA HIS A 89 -4.09 -11.19 -18.52
C HIS A 89 -5.42 -10.76 -19.13
N LYS A 90 -6.24 -11.70 -19.62
CA LYS A 90 -7.58 -11.41 -20.16
C LYS A 90 -8.50 -10.78 -19.12
N GLY A 91 -8.43 -11.21 -17.85
CA GLY A 91 -9.17 -10.58 -16.75
C GLY A 91 -8.81 -9.10 -16.56
N ARG A 92 -7.50 -8.78 -16.52
CA ARG A 92 -7.03 -7.39 -16.43
C ARG A 92 -7.40 -6.56 -17.66
N GLU A 93 -7.26 -7.13 -18.86
CA GLU A 93 -7.65 -6.48 -20.12
C GLU A 93 -9.14 -6.14 -20.14
N ILE A 94 -10.02 -7.08 -19.77
CA ILE A 94 -11.47 -6.86 -19.70
C ILE A 94 -11.79 -5.75 -18.69
N LEU A 95 -11.17 -5.77 -17.52
CA LEU A 95 -11.37 -4.74 -16.49
C LEU A 95 -10.94 -3.35 -16.98
N THR A 96 -9.75 -3.24 -17.60
CA THR A 96 -9.24 -1.99 -18.16
C THR A 96 -10.15 -1.47 -19.28
N ASN A 97 -10.54 -2.32 -20.23
CA ASN A 97 -11.48 -1.96 -21.29
C ASN A 97 -12.82 -1.47 -20.71
N THR A 98 -13.30 -2.13 -19.66
CA THR A 98 -14.55 -1.76 -18.97
C THR A 98 -14.42 -0.37 -18.33
N LYS A 99 -13.32 -0.10 -17.62
CA LYS A 99 -13.01 1.22 -17.07
C LYS A 99 -13.01 2.28 -18.17
N ASP A 100 -12.33 2.03 -19.29
CA ASP A 100 -12.20 3.00 -20.38
C ASP A 100 -13.54 3.29 -21.07
N ILE A 101 -14.44 2.30 -21.17
CA ILE A 101 -15.81 2.50 -21.65
C ILE A 101 -16.58 3.42 -20.69
N VAL A 102 -16.54 3.14 -19.39
CA VAL A 102 -17.22 3.95 -18.37
C VAL A 102 -16.71 5.39 -18.37
N GLN A 103 -15.40 5.59 -18.46
CA GLN A 103 -14.80 6.92 -18.52
C GLN A 103 -15.17 7.67 -19.81
N ARG A 104 -15.26 6.99 -20.96
CA ARG A 104 -15.77 7.58 -22.22
C ARG A 104 -17.25 7.97 -22.14
N MET A 105 -18.02 7.36 -21.25
CA MET A 105 -19.40 7.74 -20.94
C MET A 105 -19.48 8.93 -19.95
N ASN A 106 -18.35 9.57 -19.62
CA ASN A 106 -18.22 10.68 -18.68
C ASN A 106 -18.57 10.33 -17.23
N TYR A 107 -18.34 9.08 -16.82
CA TYR A 107 -18.46 8.66 -15.42
C TYR A 107 -17.09 8.39 -14.81
N GLU A 108 -16.93 8.79 -13.55
CA GLU A 108 -15.68 8.63 -12.82
C GLU A 108 -15.60 7.23 -12.20
N VAL A 109 -14.53 6.50 -12.52
CA VAL A 109 -14.23 5.21 -11.88
C VAL A 109 -13.31 5.47 -10.69
N ILE A 110 -13.85 5.35 -9.48
CA ILE A 110 -13.14 5.67 -8.22
C ILE A 110 -12.39 4.48 -7.64
N TYR A 111 -12.77 3.24 -7.99
CA TYR A 111 -12.10 2.03 -7.52
C TYR A 111 -12.29 0.88 -8.50
N GLY A 112 -11.32 -0.04 -8.52
CA GLY A 112 -11.42 -1.31 -9.22
C GLY A 112 -10.60 -2.39 -8.53
N ASP A 113 -11.18 -3.58 -8.43
CA ASP A 113 -10.48 -4.80 -8.00
C ASP A 113 -10.43 -5.80 -9.16
N THR A 114 -10.31 -7.09 -8.89
CA THR A 114 -10.06 -8.14 -9.89
C THR A 114 -11.17 -8.26 -10.92
N ASP A 115 -12.43 -8.09 -10.52
CA ASP A 115 -13.63 -8.32 -11.32
C ASP A 115 -14.76 -7.32 -11.01
N SER A 116 -14.46 -6.22 -10.30
CA SER A 116 -15.43 -5.20 -9.91
C SER A 116 -14.89 -3.80 -10.13
N LEU A 117 -15.81 -2.88 -10.44
CA LEU A 117 -15.55 -1.45 -10.57
C LEU A 117 -16.56 -0.68 -9.72
N MET A 118 -16.11 0.38 -9.04
CA MET A 118 -16.98 1.34 -8.37
C MET A 118 -16.96 2.64 -9.16
N ILE A 119 -18.16 3.13 -9.46
CA ILE A 119 -18.39 4.28 -10.33
C ILE A 119 -19.06 5.37 -9.50
N ASN A 120 -18.46 6.55 -9.46
CA ASN A 120 -19.07 7.73 -8.87
C ASN A 120 -19.99 8.39 -9.91
N THR A 121 -21.28 8.40 -9.63
CA THR A 121 -22.30 9.01 -10.52
C THR A 121 -22.54 10.48 -10.21
N ASN A 122 -22.17 10.98 -9.01
CA ASN A 122 -22.54 12.29 -8.49
C ASN A 122 -24.06 12.58 -8.56
N ILE A 123 -24.90 11.54 -8.50
CA ILE A 123 -26.37 11.64 -8.57
C ILE A 123 -26.97 11.07 -7.28
N VAL A 124 -27.88 11.84 -6.67
CA VAL A 124 -28.54 11.47 -5.40
C VAL A 124 -29.76 10.56 -5.64
N ASP A 125 -30.43 10.69 -6.79
CA ASP A 125 -31.63 9.92 -7.10
C ASP A 125 -31.30 8.45 -7.46
N PHE A 126 -31.83 7.52 -6.66
CA PHE A 126 -31.56 6.09 -6.82
C PHE A 126 -32.05 5.53 -8.16
N ASP A 127 -33.21 5.98 -8.64
CA ASP A 127 -33.81 5.44 -9.87
C ASP A 127 -33.01 5.87 -11.11
N GLN A 128 -32.51 7.11 -11.15
CA GLN A 128 -31.55 7.56 -12.16
C GLN A 128 -30.24 6.76 -12.11
N VAL A 129 -29.68 6.52 -10.92
CA VAL A 129 -28.44 5.73 -10.77
C VAL A 129 -28.65 4.29 -11.26
N SER A 130 -29.80 3.68 -10.95
CA SER A 130 -30.15 2.33 -11.41
C SER A 130 -30.27 2.25 -12.94
N LEU A 131 -30.84 3.28 -13.57
CA LEU A 131 -30.92 3.39 -15.02
C LEU A 131 -29.53 3.51 -15.66
N ILE A 132 -28.65 4.32 -15.07
CA ILE A 132 -27.25 4.47 -15.52
C ILE A 132 -26.51 3.13 -15.41
N GLY A 133 -26.61 2.45 -14.27
CA GLY A 133 -26.02 1.13 -14.07
C GLY A 133 -26.51 0.11 -15.10
N SER A 134 -27.81 0.12 -15.40
CA SER A 134 -28.40 -0.74 -16.44
C SER A 134 -27.87 -0.40 -17.84
N LYS A 135 -27.70 0.88 -18.16
CA LYS A 135 -27.13 1.33 -19.44
C LYS A 135 -25.68 0.88 -19.59
N ILE A 136 -24.85 1.09 -18.57
CA ILE A 136 -23.45 0.67 -18.53
C ILE A 136 -23.36 -0.86 -18.71
N LYS A 137 -24.15 -1.62 -17.94
CA LYS A 137 -24.26 -3.08 -18.06
C LYS A 137 -24.58 -3.51 -19.49
N GLN A 138 -25.56 -2.88 -20.13
CA GLN A 138 -25.96 -3.22 -21.50
C GLN A 138 -24.84 -2.95 -22.52
N GLU A 139 -24.15 -1.81 -22.43
CA GLU A 139 -23.06 -1.48 -23.35
C GLU A 139 -21.88 -2.46 -23.22
N ILE A 140 -21.53 -2.85 -22.00
CA ILE A 140 -20.41 -3.76 -21.76
C ILE A 140 -20.77 -5.20 -22.17
N ASN A 141 -21.98 -5.68 -21.83
CA ASN A 141 -22.40 -7.04 -22.15
C ASN A 141 -22.60 -7.30 -23.65
N LYS A 142 -22.70 -6.25 -24.48
CA LYS A 142 -22.67 -6.39 -25.95
C LYS A 142 -21.33 -6.86 -26.48
N LEU A 143 -20.23 -6.63 -25.76
CA LEU A 143 -18.87 -6.91 -26.20
C LEU A 143 -18.45 -8.37 -25.95
N TYR A 144 -19.10 -9.03 -24.98
CA TYR A 144 -18.69 -10.34 -24.50
C TYR A 144 -19.85 -11.35 -24.59
N LYS A 145 -19.57 -12.56 -25.06
CA LYS A 145 -20.60 -13.61 -25.24
C LYS A 145 -20.92 -14.41 -23.98
N GLN A 146 -19.91 -14.61 -23.13
CA GLN A 146 -19.98 -15.53 -21.96
C GLN A 146 -19.62 -14.85 -20.65
N VAL A 147 -19.12 -13.61 -20.72
CA VAL A 147 -18.80 -12.79 -19.56
C VAL A 147 -19.91 -11.74 -19.47
N GLU A 148 -20.60 -11.72 -18.34
CA GLU A 148 -21.67 -10.78 -18.07
C GLU A 148 -21.30 -9.95 -16.85
N LEU A 149 -21.35 -8.63 -17.00
CA LEU A 149 -21.34 -7.70 -15.90
C LEU A 149 -22.77 -7.60 -15.32
N ASP A 150 -22.86 -7.43 -14.01
CA ASP A 150 -24.10 -7.10 -13.33
C ASP A 150 -23.91 -5.95 -12.34
N VAL A 151 -25.02 -5.32 -11.94
CA VAL A 151 -25.03 -4.30 -10.90
C VAL A 151 -25.18 -4.98 -9.55
N ASP A 152 -24.09 -5.02 -8.77
CA ASP A 152 -24.07 -5.67 -7.45
C ASP A 152 -24.81 -4.85 -6.38
N GLY A 153 -24.68 -3.53 -6.42
CA GLY A 153 -25.36 -2.62 -5.50
C GLY A 153 -25.07 -1.15 -5.76
N VAL A 154 -25.78 -0.28 -5.06
CA VAL A 154 -25.58 1.18 -5.08
C VAL A 154 -25.14 1.61 -3.69
N PHE A 155 -24.05 2.35 -3.58
CA PHE A 155 -23.60 2.93 -2.32
C PHE A 155 -24.07 4.38 -2.19
N LYS A 156 -24.74 4.71 -1.09
CA LYS A 156 -25.07 6.09 -0.72
C LYS A 156 -23.83 6.84 -0.22
N TYR A 157 -23.06 6.17 0.62
CA TYR A 157 -21.81 6.66 1.17
C TYR A 157 -20.74 5.60 1.00
N LEU A 158 -19.52 6.02 0.70
CA LEU A 158 -18.35 5.15 0.55
C LEU A 158 -17.16 5.84 1.22
N LEU A 159 -16.55 5.14 2.18
CA LEU A 159 -15.24 5.48 2.73
C LEU A 159 -14.23 4.46 2.20
N LEU A 160 -13.46 4.87 1.21
CA LEU A 160 -12.40 4.07 0.61
C LEU A 160 -11.06 4.42 1.26
N LEU A 161 -10.50 3.49 2.04
CA LEU A 161 -9.23 3.73 2.75
C LEU A 161 -8.03 3.26 1.92
N LYS A 162 -8.00 1.96 1.59
CA LYS A 162 -6.92 1.32 0.83
C LYS A 162 -7.51 0.23 -0.05
N LYS A 163 -6.68 -0.37 -0.91
CA LYS A 163 -7.05 -1.55 -1.70
C LYS A 163 -7.67 -2.63 -0.80
N LYS A 164 -8.85 -3.11 -1.17
CA LYS A 164 -9.65 -4.10 -0.43
C LYS A 164 -10.06 -3.69 1.00
N LYS A 165 -10.02 -2.39 1.32
CA LYS A 165 -10.37 -1.84 2.63
C LYS A 165 -11.32 -0.66 2.49
N TYR A 166 -12.62 -0.90 2.67
CA TYR A 166 -13.66 0.13 2.57
C TYR A 166 -14.84 -0.13 3.52
N ALA A 167 -15.58 0.93 3.82
CA ALA A 167 -16.91 0.88 4.42
C ALA A 167 -17.89 1.59 3.50
N ALA A 168 -19.09 1.05 3.34
CA ALA A 168 -20.11 1.63 2.48
C ALA A 168 -21.51 1.47 3.06
N VAL A 169 -22.41 2.38 2.69
CA VAL A 169 -23.84 2.26 2.99
C VAL A 169 -24.56 1.84 1.70
N ILE A 170 -24.99 0.59 1.65
CA ILE A 170 -25.68 0.00 0.51
C ILE A 170 -27.15 0.43 0.52
N LEU A 171 -27.64 0.86 -0.64
CA LEU A 171 -29.06 1.11 -0.91
C LEU A 171 -29.68 -0.10 -1.58
N THR A 172 -30.73 -0.64 -0.97
CA THR A 172 -31.54 -1.71 -1.55
C THR A 172 -33.00 -1.29 -1.62
N ARG A 173 -33.69 -1.67 -2.70
CA ARG A 173 -35.12 -1.41 -2.84
C ARG A 173 -35.91 -2.56 -2.22
N GLY A 174 -36.69 -2.26 -1.18
CA GLY A 174 -37.59 -3.22 -0.56
C GLY A 174 -38.77 -3.56 -1.47
N LYS A 175 -39.49 -4.64 -1.13
CA LYS A 175 -40.67 -5.12 -1.90
C LYS A 175 -41.80 -4.08 -2.02
N ASN A 176 -41.82 -3.09 -1.13
CA ASN A 176 -42.83 -2.02 -1.06
C ASN A 176 -42.38 -0.71 -1.73
N GLY A 177 -41.19 -0.70 -2.37
CA GLY A 177 -40.61 0.50 -2.99
C GLY A 177 -39.77 1.37 -2.05
N GLU A 178 -39.81 1.12 -0.74
CA GLU A 178 -38.98 1.81 0.27
C GLU A 178 -37.49 1.46 0.10
N LEU A 179 -36.63 2.49 0.18
CA LEU A 179 -35.19 2.32 0.18
C LEU A 179 -34.73 1.92 1.59
N ARG A 180 -33.99 0.82 1.68
CA ARG A 180 -33.34 0.35 2.91
C ARG A 180 -31.84 0.56 2.81
N THR A 181 -31.25 1.01 3.90
CA THR A 181 -29.81 1.19 4.05
C THR A 181 -29.24 0.04 4.87
N GLU A 182 -28.14 -0.54 4.39
CA GLU A 182 -27.34 -1.52 5.13
C GLU A 182 -25.87 -1.10 5.09
N VAL A 183 -25.17 -1.17 6.23
CA VAL A 183 -23.76 -0.82 6.29
C VAL A 183 -22.91 -2.06 6.02
N GLU A 184 -22.05 -1.99 5.02
CA GLU A 184 -21.09 -3.04 4.68
C GLU A 184 -19.66 -2.61 5.04
N TYR A 185 -18.92 -3.52 5.66
CA TYR A 185 -17.51 -3.34 6.00
C TYR A 185 -16.67 -4.42 5.31
N LYS A 186 -15.63 -4.05 4.56
CA LYS A 186 -14.73 -4.99 3.86
C LYS A 186 -13.28 -4.71 4.20
N GLY A 187 -12.58 -5.74 4.69
CA GLY A 187 -11.14 -5.72 4.96
C GLY A 187 -10.68 -4.75 6.06
N LEU A 188 -11.60 -4.02 6.68
CA LEU A 188 -11.32 -3.12 7.81
C LEU A 188 -10.98 -3.91 9.07
N ASP A 189 -10.23 -3.28 9.98
CA ASP A 189 -9.82 -3.92 11.23
C ASP A 189 -11.01 -4.32 12.11
N VAL A 190 -12.12 -3.58 12.02
CA VAL A 190 -13.38 -3.83 12.76
C VAL A 190 -14.09 -5.15 12.39
N VAL A 191 -13.74 -5.78 11.26
CA VAL A 191 -14.26 -7.10 10.87
C VAL A 191 -13.26 -8.23 11.10
N ARG A 192 -12.03 -7.91 11.52
CA ARG A 192 -11.02 -8.92 11.79
C ARG A 192 -11.17 -9.44 13.22
N ARG A 193 -10.82 -10.70 13.43
CA ARG A 193 -11.00 -11.40 14.72
C ARG A 193 -9.84 -11.18 15.70
N ASP A 194 -8.72 -10.67 15.19
CA ASP A 194 -7.47 -10.44 15.93
C ASP A 194 -7.38 -9.05 16.58
N TRP A 195 -8.43 -8.22 16.46
CA TRP A 195 -8.62 -7.00 17.24
C TRP A 195 -9.59 -7.24 18.39
N SER A 196 -9.43 -6.49 19.49
CA SER A 196 -10.39 -6.54 20.58
C SER A 196 -11.78 -6.13 20.11
N ARG A 197 -12.81 -6.66 20.78
CA ARG A 197 -14.20 -6.25 20.49
C ARG A 197 -14.40 -4.76 20.77
N LEU A 198 -13.72 -4.22 21.78
CA LEU A 198 -13.71 -2.79 22.10
C LEU A 198 -13.24 -1.94 20.91
N ALA A 199 -12.11 -2.31 20.29
CA ALA A 199 -11.59 -1.61 19.12
C ALA A 199 -12.54 -1.74 17.92
N SER A 200 -13.14 -2.92 17.75
CA SER A 200 -14.11 -3.19 16.68
C SER A 200 -15.40 -2.36 16.85
N GLU A 201 -15.93 -2.26 18.07
CA GLU A 201 -17.12 -1.48 18.39
C GLU A 201 -16.85 0.03 18.30
N THR A 202 -15.71 0.48 18.80
CA THR A 202 -15.28 1.88 18.67
C THR A 202 -15.12 2.27 17.20
N GLY A 203 -14.48 1.43 16.38
CA GLY A 203 -14.35 1.68 14.96
C GLY A 203 -15.70 1.68 14.23
N LYS A 204 -16.64 0.80 14.59
CA LYS A 204 -18.01 0.81 14.04
C LYS A 204 -18.79 2.06 14.43
N PHE A 205 -18.66 2.53 15.67
CA PHE A 205 -19.27 3.80 16.10
C PHE A 205 -18.76 4.95 15.23
N ILE A 206 -17.45 5.07 15.07
CA ILE A 206 -16.83 6.13 14.27
C ILE A 206 -17.23 6.04 12.79
N LEU A 207 -17.30 4.82 12.24
CA LEU A 207 -17.82 4.62 10.88
C LEU A 207 -19.29 5.03 10.76
N GLY A 208 -20.10 4.82 11.80
CA GLY A 208 -21.48 5.30 11.88
C GLY A 208 -21.57 6.83 11.84
N GLU A 209 -20.69 7.52 12.57
CA GLU A 209 -20.60 8.98 12.55
C GLU A 209 -20.14 9.51 11.17
N ILE A 210 -19.18 8.83 10.54
CA ILE A 210 -18.66 9.21 9.22
C ILE A 210 -19.70 8.99 8.12
N LEU A 211 -20.39 7.85 8.15
CA LEU A 211 -21.38 7.45 7.15
C LEU A 211 -22.80 7.92 7.50
N GLY A 212 -22.95 8.79 8.50
CA GLY A 212 -24.21 9.39 8.93
C GLY A 212 -24.56 10.68 8.21
N GLU A 213 -25.81 11.13 8.36
CA GLU A 213 -26.37 12.32 7.69
C GLU A 213 -26.07 13.67 8.37
N GLN A 214 -25.05 13.72 9.23
CA GLN A 214 -24.72 14.88 10.06
C GLN A 214 -23.71 15.84 9.42
N SER A 215 -23.61 17.05 9.97
CA SER A 215 -22.65 18.07 9.53
C SER A 215 -21.20 17.63 9.83
N SER A 216 -20.21 18.22 9.13
CA SER A 216 -18.79 17.89 9.38
C SER A 216 -18.38 18.21 10.82
N ASP A 217 -18.83 19.35 11.34
CA ASP A 217 -18.50 19.80 12.70
C ASP A 217 -19.09 18.86 13.76
N ASP A 218 -20.37 18.47 13.61
CA ASP A 218 -21.03 17.56 14.54
C ASP A 218 -20.37 16.17 14.52
N ARG A 219 -19.98 15.70 13.33
CA ARG A 219 -19.26 14.43 13.16
C ARG A 219 -17.93 14.43 13.92
N VAL A 220 -17.11 15.46 13.72
CA VAL A 220 -15.80 15.55 14.38
C VAL A 220 -15.98 15.67 15.90
N ALA A 221 -16.92 16.50 16.35
CA ALA A 221 -17.23 16.65 17.77
C ALA A 221 -17.70 15.32 18.40
N GLY A 222 -18.58 14.59 17.72
CA GLY A 222 -19.09 13.28 18.16
C GLY A 222 -17.99 12.23 18.30
N ILE A 223 -17.10 12.14 17.30
CA ILE A 223 -15.94 11.23 17.32
C ILE A 223 -15.02 11.56 18.51
N LEU A 224 -14.60 12.82 18.66
CA LEU A 224 -13.67 13.22 19.72
C LEU A 224 -14.30 13.06 21.12
N ALA A 225 -15.59 13.37 21.29
CA ALA A 225 -16.31 13.17 22.54
C ALA A 225 -16.38 11.68 22.91
N HIS A 226 -16.66 10.81 21.94
CA HIS A 226 -16.67 9.36 22.16
C HIS A 226 -15.30 8.83 22.59
N LEU A 227 -14.20 9.28 21.95
CA LEU A 227 -12.84 8.86 22.31
C LEU A 227 -12.46 9.28 23.74
N ARG A 228 -12.81 10.50 24.15
CA ARG A 228 -12.58 10.97 25.54
C ARG A 228 -13.35 10.15 26.56
N LYS A 229 -14.63 9.90 26.30
CA LYS A 229 -15.47 9.06 27.17
C LYS A 229 -14.92 7.62 27.25
N LEU A 230 -14.53 7.05 26.12
CA LEU A 230 -13.95 5.70 26.07
C LEU A 230 -12.68 5.60 26.92
N ARG A 231 -11.82 6.61 26.86
CA ARG A 231 -10.64 6.71 27.73
C ARG A 231 -11.04 6.73 29.20
N GLU A 232 -11.96 7.60 29.60
CA GLU A 232 -12.44 7.70 30.99
C GLU A 232 -13.07 6.38 31.49
N ASP A 233 -13.85 5.72 30.65
CA ASP A 233 -14.50 4.45 30.99
C ASP A 233 -13.48 3.30 31.12
N LEU A 234 -12.41 3.32 30.33
CA LEU A 234 -11.35 2.31 30.37
C LEU A 234 -10.40 2.52 31.56
N GLU A 235 -9.96 3.77 31.81
CA GLU A 235 -9.18 4.14 32.99
C GLU A 235 -9.97 3.93 34.29
N GLY A 236 -11.28 4.18 34.26
CA GLY A 236 -12.20 3.95 35.37
C GLY A 236 -12.63 2.49 35.54
N GLY A 237 -12.15 1.56 34.72
CA GLY A 237 -12.48 0.12 34.81
C GLY A 237 -13.94 -0.23 34.58
N LYS A 238 -14.71 0.63 33.90
CA LYS A 238 -16.15 0.42 33.62
C LYS A 238 -16.37 -0.47 32.40
N VAL A 239 -15.35 -0.66 31.55
CA VAL A 239 -15.43 -1.49 30.35
C VAL A 239 -15.46 -2.99 30.72
N PRO A 240 -16.47 -3.76 30.27
CA PRO A 240 -16.52 -5.20 30.51
C PRO A 240 -15.31 -5.94 29.94
N LEU A 241 -14.77 -6.90 30.70
CA LEU A 241 -13.63 -7.71 30.28
C LEU A 241 -13.86 -8.44 28.94
N SER A 242 -15.11 -8.83 28.65
CA SER A 242 -15.49 -9.47 27.38
C SER A 242 -15.23 -8.62 26.14
N LEU A 243 -15.17 -7.28 26.28
CA LEU A 243 -14.84 -6.38 25.19
C LEU A 243 -13.33 -6.30 24.92
N LEU A 244 -12.52 -6.61 25.92
CA LEU A 244 -11.06 -6.56 25.85
C LEU A 244 -10.44 -7.86 25.30
N VAL A 245 -11.20 -8.96 25.28
CA VAL A 245 -10.71 -10.25 24.79
C VAL A 245 -10.34 -10.17 23.31
N ILE A 246 -9.12 -10.62 23.00
CA ILE A 246 -8.61 -10.81 21.65
C ILE A 246 -8.60 -12.31 21.35
N THR A 247 -8.95 -12.70 20.12
CA THR A 247 -9.00 -14.11 19.71
C THR A 247 -8.11 -14.39 18.52
N LYS A 248 -7.32 -15.47 18.58
CA LYS A 248 -6.49 -15.89 17.43
C LYS A 248 -6.45 -17.40 17.29
N GLN A 249 -6.55 -17.88 16.05
CA GLN A 249 -6.53 -19.31 15.74
C GLN A 249 -5.10 -19.84 15.66
N LEU A 250 -4.87 -21.01 16.26
CA LEU A 250 -3.63 -21.77 16.11
C LEU A 250 -3.63 -22.48 14.75
N THR A 251 -2.63 -22.22 13.91
CA THR A 251 -2.46 -22.91 12.62
C THR A 251 -1.67 -24.21 12.75
N LYS A 252 -0.89 -24.35 13.84
CA LYS A 252 -0.13 -25.56 14.20
C LYS A 252 -0.38 -25.89 15.67
N ASN A 253 0.09 -27.04 16.14
CA ASN A 253 0.06 -27.32 17.57
C ASN A 253 0.98 -26.34 18.30
N PRO A 254 0.63 -25.86 19.51
CA PRO A 254 1.40 -24.84 20.22
C PRO A 254 2.90 -25.15 20.38
N SER A 255 3.26 -26.43 20.54
CA SER A 255 4.64 -26.90 20.68
C SER A 255 5.48 -26.87 19.40
N LEU A 256 4.85 -26.73 18.22
CA LEU A 256 5.52 -26.70 16.91
C LEU A 256 5.83 -25.28 16.43
N TYR A 257 5.56 -24.27 17.25
CA TYR A 257 5.90 -22.88 16.96
C TYR A 257 7.33 -22.57 17.40
N ASN A 258 8.13 -22.01 16.50
CA ASN A 258 9.50 -21.60 16.81
C ASN A 258 9.55 -20.25 17.55
N ASP A 259 8.62 -19.34 17.25
CA ASP A 259 8.61 -17.96 17.75
C ASP A 259 7.51 -17.75 18.80
N VAL A 260 7.61 -18.46 19.94
CA VAL A 260 6.58 -18.42 21.00
C VAL A 260 6.46 -17.01 21.63
N ASN A 261 7.59 -16.35 21.89
CA ASN A 261 7.64 -15.08 22.64
C ASN A 261 7.08 -13.87 21.86
N THR A 262 6.90 -14.02 20.55
CA THR A 262 6.36 -12.98 19.68
C THR A 262 4.89 -13.25 19.31
N GLN A 263 4.34 -14.39 19.76
CA GLN A 263 2.99 -14.82 19.46
C GLN A 263 2.18 -15.01 20.75
N PRO A 264 1.41 -13.98 21.19
CA PRO A 264 0.72 -13.99 22.48
C PRO A 264 -0.22 -15.20 22.65
N HIS A 265 -1.05 -15.47 21.63
CA HIS A 265 -1.94 -16.64 21.59
C HIS A 265 -1.23 -18.00 21.74
N VAL A 266 0.01 -18.15 21.27
CA VAL A 266 0.77 -19.40 21.39
C VAL A 266 1.31 -19.57 22.80
N GLN A 267 1.84 -18.48 23.39
CA GLN A 267 2.31 -18.49 24.78
C GLN A 267 1.17 -18.80 25.76
N VAL A 268 0.01 -18.17 25.56
CA VAL A 268 -1.20 -18.44 26.36
C VAL A 268 -1.63 -19.89 26.18
N ALA A 269 -1.65 -20.42 24.95
CA ALA A 269 -2.01 -21.82 24.72
C ALA A 269 -1.05 -22.81 25.39
N LEU A 270 0.26 -22.56 25.32
CA LEU A 270 1.26 -23.41 25.98
C LEU A 270 1.10 -23.40 27.50
N ARG A 271 0.85 -22.23 28.09
CA ARG A 271 0.64 -22.09 29.53
C ARG A 271 -0.66 -22.75 29.98
N TYR A 272 -1.75 -22.49 29.26
CA TYR A 272 -3.06 -23.10 29.51
C TYR A 272 -3.02 -24.63 29.44
N ASN A 273 -2.32 -25.19 28.45
CA ASN A 273 -2.15 -26.65 28.32
C ASN A 273 -1.30 -27.25 29.45
N LYS A 274 -0.36 -26.48 30.02
CA LYS A 274 0.50 -26.93 31.11
C LYS A 274 -0.16 -26.83 32.49
N GLU A 275 -0.84 -25.72 32.75
CA GLU A 275 -1.33 -25.36 34.09
C GLU A 275 -2.79 -25.73 34.32
N SER A 276 -3.65 -25.56 33.31
CA SER A 276 -5.10 -25.76 33.43
C SER A 276 -5.57 -27.14 32.96
N GLY A 277 -4.65 -28.01 32.53
CA GLY A 277 -4.98 -29.32 31.93
C GLY A 277 -5.72 -29.21 30.58
N GLY A 278 -5.71 -28.03 29.97
CA GLY A 278 -6.34 -27.76 28.68
C GLY A 278 -5.67 -28.50 27.52
N HIS A 279 -6.41 -28.66 26.42
CA HIS A 279 -5.93 -29.36 25.22
C HIS A 279 -6.13 -28.51 23.97
N LEU A 280 -5.58 -27.29 23.94
CA LEU A 280 -5.58 -26.41 22.76
C LEU A 280 -4.61 -26.95 21.70
N ARG A 281 -5.10 -27.13 20.47
CA ARG A 281 -4.43 -27.78 19.34
C ARG A 281 -4.50 -26.91 18.08
N ALA A 282 -3.86 -27.39 17.01
CA ALA A 282 -4.04 -26.81 15.67
C ALA A 282 -5.53 -26.74 15.30
N GLY A 283 -6.00 -25.57 14.89
CA GLY A 283 -7.39 -25.27 14.55
C GLY A 283 -8.18 -24.56 15.65
N ASP A 284 -7.73 -24.63 16.91
CA ASP A 284 -8.44 -24.01 18.02
C ASP A 284 -8.21 -22.50 18.09
N THR A 285 -9.21 -21.78 18.61
CA THR A 285 -9.15 -20.33 18.83
C THR A 285 -8.83 -20.04 20.28
N VAL A 286 -7.76 -19.29 20.51
CA VAL A 286 -7.25 -18.96 21.84
C VAL A 286 -7.69 -17.55 22.21
N PRO A 287 -8.52 -17.37 23.26
CA PRO A 287 -8.84 -16.06 23.81
C PRO A 287 -7.76 -15.61 24.78
N TYR A 288 -7.34 -14.34 24.69
CA TYR A 288 -6.38 -13.76 25.62
C TYR A 288 -6.63 -12.27 25.82
N VAL A 289 -6.06 -11.74 26.91
CA VAL A 289 -6.05 -10.32 27.26
C VAL A 289 -4.62 -9.90 27.59
N ILE A 290 -4.26 -8.67 27.27
CA ILE A 290 -2.97 -8.09 27.64
C ILE A 290 -3.08 -7.44 29.01
N CYS A 291 -2.18 -7.83 29.91
CA CYS A 291 -2.15 -7.39 31.31
C CYS A 291 -0.85 -6.67 31.63
N ASP A 292 -0.90 -5.69 32.52
CA ASP A 292 0.28 -5.17 33.19
C ASP A 292 0.61 -6.09 34.37
N ASP A 293 1.75 -6.79 34.24
CA ASP A 293 2.29 -7.73 35.22
C ASP A 293 3.49 -7.15 35.98
N GLY A 294 3.82 -5.87 35.78
CA GLY A 294 4.98 -5.20 36.38
C GLY A 294 6.34 -5.68 35.89
N SER A 295 6.40 -6.62 34.92
CA SER A 295 7.65 -7.21 34.46
C SER A 295 8.44 -6.32 33.49
N GLY A 296 7.82 -5.27 32.95
CA GLY A 296 8.41 -4.40 31.91
C GLY A 296 8.65 -5.11 30.57
N LYS A 297 8.17 -6.35 30.40
CA LYS A 297 8.33 -7.12 29.16
C LYS A 297 7.43 -6.59 28.04
N ALA A 298 7.76 -6.98 26.81
CA ALA A 298 6.94 -6.66 25.63
C ALA A 298 5.50 -7.15 25.81
N ALA A 299 4.53 -6.41 25.24
CA ALA A 299 3.11 -6.73 25.35
C ALA A 299 2.77 -8.15 24.86
N THR A 300 3.49 -8.67 23.87
CA THR A 300 3.32 -10.05 23.37
C THR A 300 3.57 -11.10 24.44
N GLN A 301 4.46 -10.81 25.41
CA GLN A 301 4.83 -11.73 26.49
C GLN A 301 3.92 -11.61 27.72
N ARG A 302 3.13 -10.53 27.79
CA ARG A 302 2.21 -10.19 28.86
C ARG A 302 0.75 -10.52 28.48
N ALA A 303 0.57 -11.51 27.62
CA ALA A 303 -0.72 -12.07 27.29
C ALA A 303 -1.10 -13.18 28.28
N TYR A 304 -2.35 -13.14 28.75
CA TYR A 304 -2.89 -14.09 29.73
C TYR A 304 -4.26 -14.58 29.27
N HIS A 305 -4.61 -15.82 29.63
CA HIS A 305 -5.96 -16.31 29.44
C HIS A 305 -6.94 -15.55 30.34
N VAL A 306 -8.21 -15.44 29.93
CA VAL A 306 -9.26 -14.71 30.67
C VAL A 306 -9.46 -15.31 32.07
N GLU A 307 -9.28 -16.62 32.22
CA GLU A 307 -9.39 -17.30 33.52
C GLU A 307 -8.20 -17.00 34.44
N GLU A 308 -6.98 -16.86 33.90
CA GLU A 308 -5.79 -16.48 34.68
C GLU A 308 -5.98 -15.09 35.31
N LEU A 309 -6.50 -14.14 34.52
CA LEU A 309 -6.77 -12.79 35.02
C LEU A 309 -7.87 -12.79 36.11
N LYS A 310 -8.91 -13.62 35.96
CA LYS A 310 -9.98 -13.70 36.97
C LYS A 310 -9.53 -14.34 38.29
N ASN A 311 -8.57 -15.27 38.22
CA ASN A 311 -8.09 -16.01 39.38
C ASN A 311 -6.89 -15.33 40.07
N SER A 312 -6.27 -14.33 39.45
CA SER A 312 -5.13 -13.60 39.98
C SER A 312 -5.54 -12.26 40.59
N THR A 313 -4.96 -11.92 41.74
CA THR A 313 -5.08 -10.60 42.38
C THR A 313 -3.99 -9.62 41.94
N GLU A 314 -2.95 -10.10 41.26
CA GLU A 314 -1.77 -9.31 40.87
C GLU A 314 -1.87 -8.78 39.44
N LEU A 315 -2.55 -9.51 38.55
CA LEU A 315 -2.68 -9.14 37.15
C LEU A 315 -3.74 -8.03 36.98
N LYS A 316 -3.36 -6.93 36.33
CA LYS A 316 -4.28 -5.86 35.95
C LYS A 316 -4.31 -5.71 34.43
N VAL A 317 -5.41 -5.24 33.89
CA VAL A 317 -5.51 -4.95 32.44
C VAL A 317 -4.56 -3.81 32.09
N ASP A 318 -3.79 -3.97 31.02
CA ASP A 318 -2.92 -2.91 30.49
C ASP A 318 -3.75 -1.91 29.68
N VAL A 319 -4.27 -0.87 30.34
CA VAL A 319 -5.10 0.18 29.72
C VAL A 319 -4.34 0.90 28.59
N ASN A 320 -3.06 1.19 28.78
CA ASN A 320 -2.23 1.89 27.80
C ASN A 320 -2.07 1.07 26.53
N TYR A 321 -1.94 -0.26 26.65
CA TYR A 321 -1.97 -1.15 25.49
C TYR A 321 -3.28 -1.00 24.71
N TYR A 322 -4.45 -1.09 25.33
CA TYR A 322 -5.69 -1.00 24.56
C TYR A 322 -5.91 0.39 23.92
N LEU A 323 -5.53 1.47 24.59
CA LEU A 323 -5.63 2.82 24.02
C LEU A 323 -4.69 2.99 22.81
N ALA A 324 -3.40 2.69 22.98
CA ALA A 324 -2.38 2.93 21.96
C ALA A 324 -2.31 1.85 20.88
N GLN A 325 -2.53 0.58 21.23
CA GLN A 325 -2.27 -0.59 20.39
C GLN A 325 -3.53 -1.20 19.79
N GLN A 326 -4.71 -0.90 20.35
CA GLN A 326 -5.98 -1.44 19.87
C GLN A 326 -6.88 -0.35 19.29
N ILE A 327 -7.13 0.73 20.05
CA ILE A 327 -8.07 1.77 19.64
C ILE A 327 -7.42 2.74 18.65
N HIS A 328 -6.31 3.38 19.03
CA HIS A 328 -5.66 4.42 18.21
C HIS A 328 -5.37 4.00 16.75
N PRO A 329 -4.82 2.80 16.45
CA PRO A 329 -4.49 2.44 15.07
C PRO A 329 -5.73 2.18 14.21
N VAL A 330 -6.83 1.70 14.80
CA VAL A 330 -8.10 1.49 14.10
C VAL A 330 -8.70 2.85 13.75
N VAL A 331 -8.78 3.74 14.74
CA VAL A 331 -9.39 5.07 14.58
C VAL A 331 -8.58 5.95 13.63
N SER A 332 -7.26 5.98 13.79
CA SER A 332 -6.38 6.80 12.94
C SER A 332 -6.46 6.40 11.47
N ARG A 333 -6.56 5.10 11.17
CA ARG A 333 -6.71 4.63 9.77
C ARG A 333 -8.08 4.95 9.18
N ILE A 334 -9.14 4.90 9.99
CA ILE A 334 -10.50 5.25 9.54
C ILE A 334 -10.59 6.76 9.26
N CYS A 335 -9.98 7.59 10.11
CA CYS A 335 -10.03 9.04 10.00
C CYS A 335 -8.94 9.64 9.09
N GLU A 336 -7.98 8.85 8.58
CA GLU A 336 -6.90 9.32 7.70
C GLU A 336 -7.38 10.17 6.50
N PRO A 337 -8.50 9.85 5.83
CA PRO A 337 -9.01 10.66 4.72
C PRO A 337 -9.81 11.91 5.14
N ILE A 338 -10.04 12.14 6.43
CA ILE A 338 -10.86 13.25 6.95
C ILE A 338 -9.94 14.43 7.22
N GLU A 339 -10.09 15.52 6.46
CA GLU A 339 -9.18 16.67 6.52
C GLU A 339 -9.12 17.34 7.91
N GLU A 340 -10.23 17.29 8.64
CA GLU A 340 -10.41 17.95 9.93
C GLU A 340 -9.89 17.14 11.13
N LEU A 341 -9.49 15.88 10.93
CA LEU A 341 -9.00 14.97 11.98
C LEU A 341 -7.57 14.51 11.70
N ASP A 342 -6.67 14.69 12.67
CA ASP A 342 -5.32 14.16 12.58
C ASP A 342 -5.01 13.09 13.66
N ALA A 343 -4.02 12.25 13.37
CA ALA A 343 -3.57 11.19 14.29
C ALA A 343 -3.08 11.74 15.64
N PHE A 344 -2.67 13.02 15.68
CA PHE A 344 -2.22 13.71 16.87
C PHE A 344 -3.40 14.06 17.80
N GLN A 345 -4.48 14.64 17.28
CA GLN A 345 -5.72 14.94 17.99
C GLN A 345 -6.36 13.67 18.53
N ILE A 346 -6.32 12.58 17.75
CA ILE A 346 -6.80 11.26 18.18
C ILE A 346 -5.93 10.74 19.34
N ALA A 347 -4.60 10.84 19.24
CA ALA A 347 -3.69 10.44 20.32
C ALA A 347 -3.89 11.27 21.60
N ASP A 348 -4.05 12.59 21.46
CA ASP A 348 -4.30 13.52 22.56
C ASP A 348 -5.62 13.21 23.28
N CYS A 349 -6.70 12.95 22.53
CA CYS A 349 -7.99 12.56 23.12
C CYS A 349 -7.91 11.22 23.87
N LEU A 350 -7.06 10.31 23.42
CA LEU A 350 -6.80 9.02 24.06
C LEU A 350 -5.75 9.11 25.19
N GLY A 351 -5.09 10.26 25.38
CA GLY A 351 -4.09 10.46 26.43
C GLY A 351 -2.74 9.79 26.17
N ILE A 352 -2.42 9.52 24.91
CA ILE A 352 -1.17 8.87 24.50
C ILE A 352 -0.11 9.95 24.26
N ASP A 353 1.18 9.64 24.53
CA ASP A 353 2.28 10.56 24.21
C ASP A 353 2.31 10.87 22.71
N SER A 354 1.95 12.12 22.39
CA SER A 354 1.72 12.61 21.03
C SER A 354 3.02 12.99 20.30
N SER A 355 4.17 12.95 20.99
CA SER A 355 5.48 13.37 20.47
C SER A 355 5.98 12.54 19.28
N ASN A 356 5.64 11.24 19.24
CA ASN A 356 6.04 10.31 18.18
C ASN A 356 5.13 10.35 16.93
N PHE A 357 3.95 10.97 17.01
CA PHE A 357 2.96 11.00 15.92
C PHE A 357 3.06 12.26 15.03
N LYS A 358 4.17 13.03 15.14
CA LYS A 358 4.38 14.25 14.36
C LYS A 358 4.35 13.96 12.85
N LYS A 359 3.42 14.63 12.16
CA LYS A 359 3.27 14.80 10.70
C LYS A 359 4.24 13.98 9.85
N THR A 360 3.95 12.69 9.68
CA THR A 360 4.30 12.04 8.42
C THR A 360 3.19 12.41 7.44
N LYS A 361 3.30 13.57 6.78
CA LYS A 361 2.61 13.76 5.50
C LYS A 361 3.25 12.77 4.53
N GLN A 362 2.85 11.50 4.60
CA GLN A 362 3.10 10.55 3.53
C GLN A 362 2.23 11.04 2.37
N SER A 363 2.88 11.68 1.42
CA SER A 363 2.30 11.98 0.11
C SER A 363 2.25 10.66 -0.66
N ASP A 364 1.34 9.77 -0.26
CA ASP A 364 0.79 8.77 -1.19
C ASP A 364 -0.39 9.44 -1.94
N GLU A 365 -0.12 10.59 -2.57
CA GLU A 365 -0.99 11.09 -3.62
C GLU A 365 -0.66 10.30 -4.89
N PHE A 366 -1.57 9.38 -5.22
CA PHE A 366 -1.83 8.96 -6.59
C PHE A 366 -2.30 10.19 -7.38
N GLY A 367 -1.38 11.09 -7.70
CA GLY A 367 -1.63 12.33 -8.42
C GLY A 367 -0.32 12.83 -9.01
N GLY A 368 -0.17 12.70 -10.33
CA GLY A 368 1.00 13.14 -11.08
C GLY A 368 1.14 14.67 -11.17
N GLU A 369 0.96 15.40 -10.08
CA GLU A 369 1.14 16.85 -10.04
C GLU A 369 2.54 17.21 -9.48
N ASN A 370 3.45 17.51 -10.41
CA ASN A 370 4.61 18.39 -10.26
C ASN A 370 5.56 18.19 -9.04
N ILE A 371 6.10 16.97 -8.89
CA ILE A 371 7.36 16.68 -8.16
C ILE A 371 8.57 17.48 -8.75
N THR A 372 8.36 18.20 -9.84
CA THR A 372 9.37 18.97 -10.59
C THR A 372 9.76 20.30 -9.94
N LYS A 373 8.98 20.87 -9.02
CA LYS A 373 9.36 22.13 -8.35
C LYS A 373 10.53 21.89 -7.38
N PRO A 374 11.67 22.59 -7.52
CA PRO A 374 12.85 22.40 -6.65
C PRO A 374 12.55 22.54 -5.16
N GLU A 375 11.65 23.45 -4.80
CA GLU A 375 11.22 23.72 -3.42
C GLU A 375 10.53 22.52 -2.76
N ILE A 376 9.76 21.75 -3.54
CA ILE A 376 9.07 20.55 -3.07
C ILE A 376 10.04 19.37 -3.08
N LYS A 377 10.85 19.24 -4.15
CA LYS A 377 11.81 18.15 -4.33
C LYS A 377 12.91 18.12 -3.26
N PHE A 378 13.40 19.28 -2.84
CA PHE A 378 14.53 19.41 -1.92
C PHE A 378 14.10 19.80 -0.49
N ARG A 379 12.85 19.54 -0.11
CA ARG A 379 12.34 19.94 1.20
C ARG A 379 13.02 19.22 2.38
N ASN A 380 13.37 17.95 2.19
CA ASN A 380 13.87 17.06 3.24
C ASN A 380 15.39 16.79 3.11
N VAL A 381 16.12 17.63 2.37
CA VAL A 381 17.57 17.49 2.20
C VAL A 381 18.33 18.35 3.21
N ASP A 382 19.49 17.87 3.62
CA ASP A 382 20.40 18.59 4.49
C ASP A 382 21.11 19.72 3.71
N LYS A 383 21.10 20.93 4.27
CA LYS A 383 21.79 22.09 3.68
C LYS A 383 23.30 21.89 3.71
N PHE A 384 24.00 22.33 2.66
CA PHE A 384 25.45 22.25 2.64
C PHE A 384 26.06 23.40 3.46
N VAL A 385 26.95 23.06 4.38
CA VAL A 385 27.66 24.03 5.21
C VAL A 385 29.16 23.74 5.14
N PHE A 386 29.97 24.77 4.94
CA PHE A 386 31.43 24.67 5.00
C PHE A 386 32.04 25.77 5.87
N LYS A 387 33.13 25.46 6.57
CA LYS A 387 33.86 26.41 7.41
C LYS A 387 34.79 27.26 6.55
N CYS A 388 34.86 28.57 6.80
CA CYS A 388 35.85 29.42 6.12
C CYS A 388 37.27 28.98 6.51
N TYR A 389 38.17 28.84 5.54
CA TYR A 389 39.56 28.45 5.78
C TYR A 389 40.26 29.40 6.76
N SER A 390 39.98 30.71 6.66
CA SER A 390 40.61 31.76 7.48
C SER A 390 39.88 32.01 8.81
N CYS A 391 38.64 32.52 8.79
CA CYS A 391 37.94 32.97 10.00
C CYS A 391 37.13 31.87 10.71
N LYS A 392 37.07 30.66 10.15
CA LYS A 392 36.31 29.50 10.65
C LYS A 392 34.79 29.68 10.75
N THR A 393 34.24 30.83 10.36
CA THR A 393 32.80 31.06 10.25
C THR A 393 32.17 30.06 9.29
N GLU A 394 31.00 29.53 9.66
CA GLU A 394 30.23 28.61 8.84
C GLU A 394 29.50 29.37 7.71
N ASN A 395 29.63 28.85 6.48
CA ASN A 395 28.99 29.38 5.29
C ASN A 395 27.92 28.37 4.88
N CYS A 396 26.65 28.76 5.00
CA CYS A 396 25.51 27.94 4.59
C CYS A 396 25.19 28.23 3.11
N VAL A 397 25.11 27.18 2.29
CA VAL A 397 24.80 27.27 0.87
C VAL A 397 23.43 26.66 0.61
N GLU A 398 22.44 27.53 0.39
CA GLU A 398 21.05 27.12 0.14
C GLU A 398 20.68 27.14 -1.35
N GLY A 399 21.50 27.81 -2.15
CA GLY A 399 21.33 27.96 -3.58
C GLY A 399 22.54 28.66 -4.21
N PRO A 400 22.52 28.88 -5.54
CA PRO A 400 23.68 29.46 -6.23
C PRO A 400 23.97 30.91 -5.81
N LEU A 401 22.96 31.63 -5.30
CA LEU A 401 23.07 33.02 -4.87
C LEU A 401 22.51 33.17 -3.45
N HIS A 402 23.10 34.05 -2.66
CA HIS A 402 22.57 34.53 -1.39
C HIS A 402 22.48 36.06 -1.44
N ASN A 403 21.28 36.64 -1.25
CA ASN A 403 21.04 38.08 -1.41
C ASN A 403 21.56 38.66 -2.75
N ASN A 404 21.33 37.93 -3.85
CA ASN A 404 21.84 38.24 -5.20
C ASN A 404 23.37 38.23 -5.35
N VAL A 405 24.12 37.77 -4.34
CA VAL A 405 25.57 37.62 -4.39
C VAL A 405 25.92 36.13 -4.54
N PRO A 406 26.84 35.75 -5.43
CA PRO A 406 27.31 34.37 -5.53
C PRO A 406 27.91 33.88 -4.20
N VAL A 407 27.49 32.70 -3.77
CA VAL A 407 27.89 32.12 -2.47
C VAL A 407 29.40 31.85 -2.36
N LEU A 408 30.11 31.75 -3.49
CA LEU A 408 31.56 31.59 -3.53
C LEU A 408 32.34 32.91 -3.64
N GLU A 409 31.65 34.05 -3.78
CA GLU A 409 32.27 35.38 -3.93
C GLU A 409 32.71 35.96 -2.58
N LYS A 410 31.92 35.78 -1.52
CA LYS A 410 32.16 36.39 -0.21
C LYS A 410 31.92 35.39 0.92
N CYS A 411 32.74 35.47 1.95
CA CYS A 411 32.47 34.75 3.19
C CYS A 411 31.24 35.36 3.90
N ALA A 412 30.47 34.52 4.60
CA ALA A 412 29.36 34.93 5.45
C ALA A 412 29.77 35.89 6.57
N ASN A 413 31.05 35.88 6.99
CA ASN A 413 31.58 36.87 7.92
C ASN A 413 31.97 38.16 7.18
N PRO A 414 31.31 39.31 7.44
CA PRO A 414 31.59 40.57 6.75
C PRO A 414 33.00 41.11 6.97
N GLN A 415 33.68 40.71 8.05
CA GLN A 415 35.04 41.13 8.36
C GLN A 415 36.11 40.27 7.68
N CYS A 416 35.73 39.12 7.10
CA CYS A 416 36.64 38.24 6.41
C CYS A 416 36.86 38.71 4.96
N LYS A 417 38.12 38.90 4.56
CA LYS A 417 38.50 39.37 3.22
C LYS A 417 38.79 38.26 2.21
N VAL A 418 38.75 37.00 2.64
CA VAL A 418 39.08 35.86 1.78
C VAL A 418 37.82 35.34 1.09
N ARG A 419 37.87 35.17 -0.23
CA ARG A 419 36.73 34.66 -1.02
C ARG A 419 36.78 33.13 -1.06
N PRO A 420 35.66 32.41 -0.87
CA PRO A 420 35.64 30.96 -1.03
C PRO A 420 36.17 30.45 -2.38
N ALA A 421 35.97 31.22 -3.46
CA ALA A 421 36.54 30.93 -4.77
C ALA A 421 38.09 30.85 -4.77
N ASP A 422 38.77 31.62 -3.91
CA ASP A 422 40.25 31.64 -3.83
C ASP A 422 40.82 30.36 -3.19
N TYR A 423 39.99 29.60 -2.47
CA TYR A 423 40.37 28.35 -1.80
C TYR A 423 39.43 27.19 -2.14
N VAL A 424 38.97 27.12 -3.41
CA VAL A 424 37.98 26.14 -3.88
C VAL A 424 38.32 24.68 -3.53
N GLY A 425 39.60 24.29 -3.53
CA GLY A 425 40.01 22.93 -3.17
C GLY A 425 39.64 22.55 -1.73
N TYR A 426 39.66 23.51 -0.79
CA TYR A 426 39.19 23.28 0.57
C TYR A 426 37.66 23.12 0.62
N VAL A 427 36.92 23.91 -0.16
CA VAL A 427 35.46 23.78 -0.29
C VAL A 427 35.08 22.42 -0.90
N GLN A 428 35.78 21.97 -1.94
CA GLN A 428 35.60 20.65 -2.54
C GLN A 428 35.87 19.52 -1.52
N ASN A 429 36.91 19.62 -0.71
CA ASN A 429 37.19 18.62 0.33
C ASN A 429 36.10 18.54 1.40
N GLN A 430 35.56 19.70 1.84
CA GLN A 430 34.41 19.74 2.74
C GLN A 430 33.17 19.12 2.08
N LEU A 431 32.94 19.40 0.79
CA LEU A 431 31.83 18.84 0.02
C LEU A 431 31.94 17.32 -0.14
N ILE A 432 33.12 16.80 -0.48
CA ILE A 432 33.38 15.36 -0.57
C ILE A 432 33.13 14.69 0.78
N THR A 433 33.56 15.32 1.88
CA THR A 433 33.34 14.81 3.24
C THR A 433 31.85 14.74 3.58
N ALA A 434 31.07 15.78 3.23
CA ALA A 434 29.62 15.79 3.40
C ALA A 434 28.93 14.72 2.54
N ILE A 435 29.34 14.56 1.27
CA ILE A 435 28.77 13.52 0.41
C ILE A 435 29.07 12.13 0.97
N ASN A 436 30.29 11.88 1.44
CA ASN A 436 30.64 10.59 2.03
C ASN A 436 29.82 10.31 3.30
N SER A 437 29.53 11.31 4.15
CA SER A 437 28.68 11.07 5.33
C SER A 437 27.23 10.69 4.96
N TYR A 438 26.67 11.26 3.88
CA TYR A 438 25.36 10.84 3.37
C TYR A 438 25.38 9.43 2.78
N ILE A 439 26.47 9.07 2.08
CA ILE A 439 26.68 7.71 1.56
C ILE A 439 26.81 6.72 2.71
N ASP A 440 27.59 7.05 3.74
CA ASP A 440 27.74 6.22 4.93
C ASP A 440 26.38 6.03 5.62
N LYS A 441 25.59 7.09 5.77
CA LYS A 441 24.22 7.03 6.31
C LYS A 441 23.32 6.08 5.52
N TYR A 442 23.42 6.06 4.20
CA TYR A 442 22.71 5.09 3.35
C TYR A 442 23.18 3.65 3.58
N TYR A 443 24.50 3.42 3.64
CA TYR A 443 25.08 2.09 3.81
C TYR A 443 25.01 1.53 5.24
N LEU A 444 24.76 2.37 6.26
CA LEU A 444 24.40 1.90 7.60
C LEU A 444 23.11 1.05 7.58
N TYR A 445 22.27 1.22 6.56
CA TYR A 445 21.09 0.40 6.31
C TYR A 445 20.13 0.37 7.51
N GLU A 446 19.99 1.50 8.21
CA GLU A 446 19.07 1.62 9.33
C GLU A 446 17.63 1.46 8.85
N MET A 447 16.92 0.52 9.47
CA MET A 447 15.53 0.21 9.19
C MET A 447 14.69 0.37 10.45
N TYR A 448 13.42 0.73 10.27
CA TYR A 448 12.41 0.83 11.32
C TYR A 448 11.17 0.02 10.92
N CYS A 449 10.40 -0.45 11.88
CA CYS A 449 9.15 -1.15 11.60
C CYS A 449 8.08 -0.18 11.10
N GLU A 450 7.35 -0.55 10.04
CA GLU A 450 6.22 0.27 9.54
C GLU A 450 5.07 0.39 10.54
N ASP A 451 5.00 -0.56 11.48
CA ASP A 451 4.01 -0.54 12.54
C ASP A 451 4.38 0.54 13.55
N PRO A 452 3.59 1.63 13.68
CA PRO A 452 3.90 2.75 14.57
C PRO A 452 4.07 2.34 16.04
N MET A 453 3.63 1.13 16.35
CA MET A 453 3.64 0.54 17.67
C MET A 453 4.84 -0.37 17.94
N CYS A 454 5.56 -0.74 16.89
CA CYS A 454 6.76 -1.55 16.99
C CYS A 454 7.96 -0.62 16.97
N THR A 455 8.58 -0.42 18.13
CA THR A 455 9.79 0.41 18.28
C THR A 455 11.06 -0.27 17.76
N ASN A 456 10.93 -1.34 16.98
CA ASN A 456 12.07 -2.07 16.46
C ASN A 456 12.79 -1.24 15.40
N GLU A 457 14.04 -0.94 15.69
CA GLU A 457 14.99 -0.35 14.77
C GLU A 457 16.20 -1.26 14.68
N THR A 458 16.67 -1.53 13.46
CA THR A 458 17.77 -2.46 13.24
C THR A 458 18.53 -2.13 11.97
N THR A 459 19.82 -2.44 11.97
CA THR A 459 20.70 -2.44 10.79
C THR A 459 20.90 -3.86 10.25
N ALA A 460 20.44 -4.89 10.96
CA ALA A 460 20.56 -6.28 10.55
C ALA A 460 19.45 -6.62 9.55
N MET A 461 19.83 -7.09 8.35
CA MET A 461 18.89 -7.54 7.32
C MET A 461 18.26 -8.90 7.70
N PRO A 462 16.94 -8.97 7.92
CA PRO A 462 16.24 -10.24 8.08
C PRO A 462 16.23 -11.04 6.78
N LEU A 463 16.21 -12.37 6.88
CA LEU A 463 16.12 -13.27 5.71
C LEU A 463 14.68 -13.50 5.23
N ASN A 464 13.69 -13.16 6.05
CA ASN A 464 12.28 -13.34 5.72
C ASN A 464 11.73 -12.07 5.06
N PHE A 465 11.03 -12.20 3.94
CA PHE A 465 10.53 -11.08 3.14
C PHE A 465 9.05 -11.24 2.81
N ALA A 466 8.32 -10.12 2.89
CA ALA A 466 6.98 -9.98 2.35
C ALA A 466 7.08 -9.16 1.05
N GLY A 467 7.11 -9.86 -0.09
CA GLY A 467 7.41 -9.24 -1.38
C GLY A 467 8.85 -8.72 -1.42
N ARG A 468 9.04 -7.41 -1.58
CA ARG A 468 10.36 -6.76 -1.62
C ARG A 468 10.86 -6.26 -0.26
N PHE A 469 10.02 -6.33 0.77
CA PHE A 469 10.31 -5.73 2.06
C PHE A 469 10.65 -6.80 3.10
N PRO A 470 11.70 -6.62 3.91
CA PRO A 470 12.03 -7.55 4.98
C PRO A 470 10.97 -7.52 6.07
N VAL A 471 10.63 -8.68 6.62
CA VAL A 471 9.68 -8.80 7.73
C VAL A 471 10.37 -8.43 9.03
N CYS A 472 9.72 -7.61 9.85
CA CYS A 472 10.22 -7.20 11.16
C CYS A 472 10.44 -8.40 12.08
N THR A 473 11.63 -8.53 12.64
CA THR A 473 12.01 -9.62 13.55
C THR A 473 11.49 -9.47 14.97
N SER A 474 10.90 -8.33 15.31
CA SER A 474 10.32 -8.08 16.63
C SER A 474 8.83 -8.40 16.66
N CYS A 475 8.03 -7.79 15.78
CA CYS A 475 6.58 -8.05 15.72
C CYS A 475 6.19 -9.21 14.79
N HIS A 476 7.04 -9.57 13.82
CA HIS A 476 6.79 -10.60 12.79
C HIS A 476 5.51 -10.41 11.95
N SER A 477 4.78 -9.31 12.14
CA SER A 477 3.50 -9.02 11.50
C SER A 477 3.59 -7.95 10.42
N SER A 478 4.65 -7.14 10.47
CA SER A 478 4.78 -5.90 9.71
C SER A 478 6.16 -5.87 9.04
N VAL A 479 6.34 -5.03 8.02
CA VAL A 479 7.61 -4.93 7.30
C VAL A 479 8.53 -3.86 7.90
N LEU A 480 9.84 -4.00 7.67
CA LEU A 480 10.82 -2.97 7.96
C LEU A 480 11.00 -2.07 6.74
N LEU A 481 11.06 -0.76 6.98
CA LEU A 481 11.30 0.28 5.99
C LEU A 481 12.66 0.92 6.27
N LYS A 482 13.38 1.34 5.22
CA LYS A 482 14.64 2.07 5.37
C LYS A 482 14.36 3.47 5.93
N LYS A 483 15.15 3.91 6.90
CA LYS A 483 15.13 5.30 7.38
C LYS A 483 15.70 6.30 6.36
N TYR A 484 16.67 5.85 5.57
CA TYR A 484 17.31 6.65 4.53
C TYR A 484 17.36 5.84 3.23
N THR A 485 16.53 6.22 2.27
CA THR A 485 16.33 5.47 1.03
C THR A 485 17.35 5.84 -0.04
N GLU A 486 17.45 5.01 -1.08
CA GLU A 486 18.18 5.33 -2.30
C GLU A 486 17.71 6.65 -2.96
N ASN A 487 16.41 6.96 -2.88
CA ASN A 487 15.86 8.22 -3.40
C ASN A 487 16.27 9.42 -2.53
N ASP A 488 16.38 9.26 -1.21
CA ASP A 488 16.83 10.32 -0.31
C ASP A 488 18.30 10.67 -0.57
N LEU A 489 19.16 9.67 -0.71
CA LEU A 489 20.57 9.87 -1.09
C LEU A 489 20.69 10.54 -2.47
N TYR A 490 19.95 10.04 -3.46
CA TYR A 490 19.95 10.62 -4.80
C TYR A 490 19.48 12.08 -4.79
N SER A 491 18.42 12.38 -4.03
CA SER A 491 17.88 13.73 -3.87
C SER A 491 18.89 14.65 -3.17
N GLN A 492 19.59 14.16 -2.15
CA GLN A 492 20.65 14.88 -1.43
C GLN A 492 21.81 15.24 -2.36
N ILE A 493 22.34 14.29 -3.14
CA ILE A 493 23.44 14.56 -4.07
C ILE A 493 22.97 15.48 -5.21
N THR A 494 21.75 15.29 -5.71
CA THR A 494 21.16 16.17 -6.73
C THR A 494 20.95 17.59 -6.22
N TYR A 495 20.58 17.76 -4.94
CA TYR A 495 20.50 19.06 -4.30
C TYR A 495 21.88 19.76 -4.26
N LEU A 496 22.94 19.04 -3.87
CA LEU A 496 24.30 19.56 -3.88
C LEU A 496 24.75 19.99 -5.29
N TYR A 497 24.31 19.28 -6.33
CA TYR A 497 24.55 19.70 -7.71
C TYR A 497 23.79 20.99 -8.05
N HIS A 498 22.52 21.06 -7.65
CA HIS A 498 21.64 22.18 -7.93
C HIS A 498 22.11 23.50 -7.28
N ILE A 499 22.58 23.47 -6.03
CA ILE A 499 23.04 24.69 -5.34
C ILE A 499 24.31 25.31 -5.96
N PHE A 500 25.04 24.58 -6.79
CA PHE A 500 26.18 25.07 -7.56
C PHE A 500 25.90 25.17 -9.07
N ASP A 501 24.64 25.04 -9.50
CA ASP A 501 24.25 25.13 -10.91
C ASP A 501 23.75 26.54 -11.27
N LEU A 502 24.64 27.35 -11.86
CA LEU A 502 24.31 28.69 -12.35
C LEU A 502 23.50 28.69 -13.66
N SER A 503 23.36 27.55 -14.35
CA SER A 503 22.71 27.48 -15.67
C SER A 503 21.20 27.69 -15.60
N LYS A 504 20.59 27.39 -14.45
CA LYS A 504 19.14 27.46 -14.23
C LYS A 504 18.65 28.82 -13.73
N LEU A 505 19.55 29.79 -13.53
CA LEU A 505 19.19 31.15 -13.14
C LEU A 505 18.61 31.92 -14.32
N ALA A 506 17.44 32.54 -14.14
CA ALA A 506 16.80 33.37 -15.17
C ALA A 506 17.66 34.57 -15.60
N ARG A 507 18.54 35.06 -14.70
CA ARG A 507 19.55 36.08 -15.00
C ARG A 507 20.89 35.59 -14.45
N LYS A 508 21.86 35.35 -15.34
CA LYS A 508 23.21 34.99 -14.92
C LYS A 508 23.92 36.23 -14.38
N PRO A 509 24.51 36.18 -13.17
CA PRO A 509 25.35 37.26 -12.68
C PRO A 509 26.61 37.38 -13.57
N LEU A 510 27.13 38.60 -13.71
CA LEU A 510 28.48 38.81 -14.23
C LEU A 510 29.46 38.31 -13.16
N LEU A 511 30.18 37.24 -13.47
CA LEU A 511 31.14 36.61 -12.56
C LEU A 511 32.56 36.88 -13.06
N ASP A 512 33.47 37.08 -12.11
CA ASP A 512 34.90 36.97 -12.37
C ASP A 512 35.24 35.51 -12.77
N TYR A 513 36.25 35.35 -13.63
CA TYR A 513 36.70 34.05 -14.14
C TYR A 513 37.01 33.07 -13.01
N GLN A 514 37.62 33.54 -11.92
CA GLN A 514 37.95 32.69 -10.76
C GLN A 514 36.70 32.11 -10.08
N VAL A 515 35.64 32.89 -9.99
CA VAL A 515 34.40 32.47 -9.33
C VAL A 515 33.63 31.52 -10.23
N ASP A 516 33.51 31.83 -11.52
CA ASP A 516 32.87 30.90 -12.48
C ASP A 516 33.59 29.55 -12.52
N LYS A 517 34.93 29.56 -12.56
CA LYS A 517 35.74 28.34 -12.47
C LYS A 517 35.48 27.58 -11.17
N ALA A 518 35.39 28.28 -10.03
CA ALA A 518 35.11 27.63 -8.75
C ALA A 518 33.73 26.92 -8.73
N TYR A 519 32.69 27.51 -9.33
CA TYR A 519 31.39 26.83 -9.48
C TYR A 519 31.50 25.59 -10.37
N GLN A 520 32.22 25.67 -11.49
CA GLN A 520 32.43 24.53 -12.38
C GLN A 520 33.20 23.39 -11.68
N ASP A 521 34.26 23.72 -10.94
CA ASP A 521 35.08 22.75 -10.20
C ASP A 521 34.26 22.05 -9.11
N VAL A 522 33.47 22.80 -8.32
CA VAL A 522 32.62 22.24 -7.26
C VAL A 522 31.49 21.38 -7.85
N ARG A 523 30.82 21.88 -8.90
CA ARG A 523 29.76 21.14 -9.61
C ARG A 523 30.28 19.87 -10.25
N GLY A 524 31.46 19.91 -10.87
CA GLY A 524 32.13 18.75 -11.45
C GLY A 524 32.44 17.65 -10.42
N THR A 525 32.79 18.03 -9.19
CA THR A 525 32.96 17.08 -8.08
C THR A 525 31.66 16.35 -7.75
N VAL A 526 30.53 17.05 -7.68
CA VAL A 526 29.22 16.40 -7.44
C VAL A 526 28.80 15.54 -8.63
N GLN A 527 29.02 16.02 -9.86
CA GLN A 527 28.66 15.31 -11.08
C GLN A 527 29.34 13.94 -11.16
N LYS A 528 30.65 13.88 -10.92
CA LYS A 528 31.39 12.61 -10.87
C LYS A 528 30.77 11.63 -9.89
N ARG A 529 30.19 12.11 -8.78
CA ARG A 529 29.53 11.25 -7.80
C ARG A 529 28.15 10.79 -8.26
N LEU A 530 27.39 11.65 -8.95
CA LEU A 530 26.12 11.28 -9.57
C LEU A 530 26.30 10.22 -10.67
N GLU A 531 27.35 10.31 -11.47
CA GLU A 531 27.68 9.31 -12.51
C GLU A 531 27.95 7.91 -11.93
N HIS A 532 28.39 7.82 -10.67
CA HIS A 532 28.57 6.55 -9.96
C HIS A 532 27.32 6.10 -9.19
N CYS A 533 26.27 6.92 -9.14
CA CYS A 533 25.02 6.59 -8.47
C CYS A 533 24.14 5.77 -9.43
N ALA A 534 23.91 4.49 -9.14
CA ALA A 534 23.06 3.64 -9.99
C ALA A 534 21.65 4.22 -10.22
N TYR A 535 21.13 5.00 -9.28
CA TYR A 535 19.83 5.66 -9.38
C TYR A 535 19.78 6.79 -10.43
N SER A 536 20.95 7.30 -10.87
CA SER A 536 21.03 8.32 -11.92
C SER A 536 20.97 7.74 -13.33
N THR A 537 21.19 6.43 -13.46
CA THR A 537 21.31 5.75 -14.75
C THR A 537 20.09 4.85 -14.98
N VAL A 538 19.37 5.10 -16.07
CA VAL A 538 18.28 4.23 -16.52
C VAL A 538 18.78 3.41 -17.69
N ASP A 539 19.06 2.12 -17.44
CA ASP A 539 19.46 1.19 -18.51
C ASP A 539 18.25 0.79 -19.36
N LEU A 540 18.05 1.54 -20.44
CA LEU A 540 17.00 1.27 -21.42
C LEU A 540 17.21 -0.06 -22.14
N SER A 541 18.46 -0.51 -22.31
CA SER A 541 18.75 -1.80 -22.93
C SER A 541 18.24 -2.93 -22.05
N GLY A 542 18.59 -2.92 -20.76
CA GLY A 542 18.05 -3.87 -19.78
C GLY A 542 16.52 -3.85 -19.72
N MET A 543 15.92 -2.66 -19.67
CA MET A 543 14.45 -2.51 -19.56
C MET A 543 13.68 -3.05 -20.78
N PHE A 544 14.24 -2.87 -21.99
CA PHE A 544 13.58 -3.28 -23.23
C PHE A 544 14.18 -4.54 -23.89
N SER A 545 15.22 -5.13 -23.29
CA SER A 545 15.87 -6.36 -23.81
C SER A 545 14.90 -7.52 -24.00
N VAL A 546 13.82 -7.55 -23.21
CA VAL A 546 12.75 -8.53 -23.33
C VAL A 546 12.02 -8.40 -24.68
N PHE A 547 11.93 -7.20 -25.25
CA PHE A 547 11.27 -6.96 -26.54
C PHE A 547 12.19 -7.21 -27.75
N SER A 548 13.51 -7.13 -27.59
CA SER A 548 14.45 -7.39 -28.70
C SER A 548 14.69 -8.88 -28.96
N GLN A 549 14.53 -9.74 -27.95
CA GLN A 549 14.56 -11.20 -28.14
C GLN A 549 13.36 -11.72 -28.95
N ILE A 550 12.25 -10.96 -29.02
CA ILE A 550 11.01 -11.35 -29.73
C ILE A 550 11.19 -11.30 -31.25
N LYS A 551 12.06 -10.43 -31.78
CA LYS A 551 12.24 -10.30 -33.24
C LYS A 551 13.03 -11.43 -33.88
N VAL A 552 13.77 -12.24 -33.11
CA VAL A 552 14.68 -13.25 -33.67
C VAL A 552 14.04 -14.64 -33.76
N GLU A 553 12.96 -14.91 -33.00
CA GLU A 553 12.28 -16.21 -33.04
C GLU A 553 11.07 -16.24 -33.99
N GLY A 554 10.55 -15.08 -34.42
CA GLY A 554 9.54 -14.95 -35.46
C GLY A 554 10.17 -14.72 -36.83
N GLY A 555 10.78 -15.75 -37.42
CA GLY A 555 11.33 -15.72 -38.77
C GLY A 555 10.24 -15.42 -39.80
N VAL A 556 10.12 -14.16 -40.20
CA VAL A 556 9.67 -13.80 -41.54
C VAL A 556 10.92 -13.93 -42.41
N GLU A 557 10.90 -14.86 -43.36
CA GLU A 557 11.86 -14.91 -44.44
C GLU A 557 11.82 -13.55 -45.15
N GLU A 558 12.85 -12.73 -44.95
CA GLU A 558 13.17 -11.62 -45.84
C GLU A 558 13.61 -12.27 -47.17
N GLY A 559 12.69 -12.28 -48.13
CA GLY A 559 13.01 -12.57 -49.52
C GLY A 559 13.88 -11.45 -50.08
N ASP A 560 14.94 -11.89 -50.76
CA ASP A 560 15.90 -11.11 -51.54
C ASP A 560 15.25 -10.18 -52.58
N ASP A 561 16.11 -9.28 -53.07
CA ASP A 561 16.01 -8.39 -54.24
C ASP A 561 15.31 -7.03 -54.07
N PHE A 562 16.09 -6.05 -53.62
CA PHE A 562 16.11 -4.74 -54.28
C PHE A 562 17.50 -4.54 -54.90
N PRO A 563 17.61 -4.39 -56.24
CA PRO A 563 18.89 -4.08 -56.85
C PRO A 563 19.26 -2.62 -56.57
N GLU A 564 20.52 -2.43 -56.19
CA GLU A 564 21.23 -1.15 -56.21
C GLU A 564 21.28 -0.63 -57.65
N GLU A 565 20.74 0.57 -57.89
CA GLU A 565 21.07 1.38 -59.06
C GLU A 565 21.84 2.62 -58.58
N GLU A 566 23.16 2.55 -58.70
CA GLU A 566 24.03 3.73 -58.78
C GLU A 566 24.18 4.16 -60.24
N GLU A 567 23.92 5.45 -60.44
CA GLU A 567 24.46 6.40 -61.44
C GLU A 567 24.37 6.06 -62.93
N ASP A 568 23.70 6.95 -63.68
CA ASP A 568 24.33 7.62 -64.83
C ASP A 568 23.65 8.97 -65.12
N LEU A 569 24.41 10.04 -64.93
CA LEU A 569 24.21 11.35 -65.54
C LEU A 569 24.79 11.26 -66.95
N GLU A 570 24.00 11.45 -68.01
CA GLU A 570 24.45 12.09 -69.26
C GLU A 570 23.27 12.37 -70.24
N ASP A 571 23.22 13.64 -70.65
CA ASP A 571 22.84 14.17 -71.97
C ASP A 571 21.40 14.15 -72.54
N LEU A 572 20.89 15.39 -72.68
CA LEU A 572 20.39 16.04 -73.91
C LEU A 572 19.23 15.38 -74.69
N ASP A 573 18.02 15.93 -74.57
CA ASP A 573 17.46 16.95 -75.48
C ASP A 573 16.08 17.46 -75.00
#